data_AF-A0A7I4YCT4-F1
#
_entry.id   AF-A0A7I4YCT4-F1
#
_cell.length_a   1.000
_cell.length_b   1.000
_cell.length_c   1.000
_cell.angle_alpha   90.00
_cell.angle_beta   90.00
_cell.angle_gamma   90.00
#
_symmetry.space_group_name_H-M   'P 1'
#
loop_
_entity.id
_entity.type
_entity.pdbx_description
1 polymer ?
#
loop_
_entity_poly.entity_id
_entity_poly.type
_entity_poly.pdbx_seq_one_letter_code
_entity_poly.pdbx_strand_id
1 'polypeptide(L)'
;MKRMLLLFFFCLLLHADQEAIDNGGWHTEKNDVVGQEGPCNLERHDGQDLTQKEFLKRYAYSEPVVIYNIDNEEFRKLTARGKMLEDWKDSPVTLNSANTYSYTRKPTTFGDYIENWLHPQNRDALGNETMYLFGDIDRKLWAPLLSAYKLPQWSLPEHLPALSFGIAGAGTGVPFHFHGPVFAEVIYGSKKWFLYPYEERPQFEPDHTTLEWYLKEYPSLPREKRPLECLLKPGEVIFIPDKWWHATLNTETSVFISTFLSP
;
A
#
# COMPACT_ATOMS: atom_id res chain seq x y z
N MET A 1 -43.07 -16.84 -50.81
CA MET A 1 -43.02 -16.81 -49.32
C MET A 1 -41.57 -16.75 -48.87
N LYS A 2 -41.30 -15.95 -47.82
CA LYS A 2 -40.05 -15.72 -47.07
C LYS A 2 -39.30 -14.41 -47.42
N ARG A 3 -39.73 -13.34 -46.74
CA ARG A 3 -38.94 -12.13 -46.47
C ARG A 3 -37.92 -12.47 -45.39
N MET A 4 -36.64 -12.24 -45.64
CA MET A 4 -35.57 -12.36 -44.63
C MET A 4 -35.33 -10.97 -44.06
N LEU A 5 -35.67 -10.80 -42.78
CA LEU A 5 -35.47 -9.57 -42.01
C LEU A 5 -34.03 -9.56 -41.50
N LEU A 6 -33.17 -8.65 -41.98
CA LEU A 6 -31.87 -8.41 -41.36
C LEU A 6 -32.08 -7.54 -40.11
N LEU A 7 -31.87 -8.11 -38.93
CA LEU A 7 -31.74 -7.38 -37.67
C LEU A 7 -30.28 -6.92 -37.54
N PHE A 8 -30.04 -5.62 -37.69
CA PHE A 8 -28.77 -5.01 -37.32
C PHE A 8 -28.74 -4.84 -35.79
N PHE A 9 -27.91 -5.65 -35.12
CA PHE A 9 -27.61 -5.49 -33.70
C PHE A 9 -26.56 -4.37 -33.56
N PHE A 10 -27.00 -3.18 -33.14
CA PHE A 10 -26.09 -2.10 -32.75
C PHE A 10 -25.57 -2.41 -31.34
N CYS A 11 -24.36 -2.98 -31.24
CA CYS A 11 -23.64 -3.05 -29.97
C CYS A 11 -23.20 -1.65 -29.57
N LEU A 12 -23.97 -1.00 -28.70
CA LEU A 12 -23.53 0.16 -27.94
C LEU A 12 -22.40 -0.27 -27.00
N LEU A 13 -21.16 -0.01 -27.39
CA LEU A 13 -19.99 -0.07 -26.51
C LEU A 13 -20.13 1.08 -25.50
N LEU A 14 -20.71 0.79 -24.34
CA LEU A 14 -20.60 1.64 -23.15
C LEU A 14 -19.11 1.69 -22.77
N HIS A 15 -18.41 2.73 -23.22
CA HIS A 15 -17.15 3.12 -22.61
C HIS A 15 -17.52 3.71 -21.26
N ALA A 16 -17.32 2.92 -20.20
CA ALA A 16 -17.22 3.49 -18.86
C ALA A 16 -15.95 4.34 -18.87
N ASP A 17 -16.11 5.66 -19.00
CA ASP A 17 -15.05 6.60 -18.69
C ASP A 17 -14.71 6.39 -17.22
N GLN A 18 -13.63 5.65 -16.99
CA GLN A 18 -13.06 5.49 -15.68
C GLN A 18 -12.51 6.86 -15.31
N GLU A 19 -13.27 7.63 -14.53
CA GLU A 19 -12.82 8.93 -14.02
C GLU A 19 -11.39 8.74 -13.50
N ALA A 20 -10.45 9.45 -14.12
CA ALA A 20 -9.05 9.37 -13.73
C ALA A 20 -8.99 9.81 -12.26
N ILE A 21 -8.71 8.86 -11.36
CA ILE A 21 -8.57 9.13 -9.94
C ILE A 21 -7.51 10.23 -9.80
N ASP A 22 -7.90 11.37 -9.23
CA ASP A 22 -7.00 12.51 -9.02
C ASP A 22 -5.80 12.05 -8.17
N ASN A 23 -4.59 12.06 -8.72
CA ASN A 23 -3.40 11.61 -7.99
C ASN A 23 -2.86 12.67 -7.00
N GLY A 24 -3.59 13.78 -6.75
CA GLY A 24 -3.23 14.76 -5.73
C GLY A 24 -1.92 15.50 -6.03
N GLY A 25 -1.49 15.52 -7.28
CA GLY A 25 -0.20 16.05 -7.72
C GLY A 25 0.99 15.11 -7.49
N TRP A 26 0.77 13.87 -7.03
CA TRP A 26 1.78 12.82 -7.00
C TRP A 26 1.90 12.21 -8.39
N HIS A 27 3.14 12.12 -8.90
CA HIS A 27 3.40 11.67 -10.26
C HIS A 27 4.41 10.54 -10.29
N THR A 28 4.28 9.67 -11.30
CA THR A 28 5.22 8.62 -11.64
C THR A 28 5.28 8.57 -13.15
N GLU A 29 6.50 8.62 -13.71
CA GLU A 29 6.65 8.45 -15.15
C GLU A 29 6.22 7.03 -15.55
N LYS A 30 5.58 6.90 -16.71
CA LYS A 30 5.02 5.63 -17.17
C LYS A 30 6.05 4.49 -17.20
N ASN A 31 7.32 4.80 -17.48
CA ASN A 31 8.41 3.83 -17.55
C ASN A 31 8.89 3.35 -16.17
N ASP A 32 8.55 4.08 -15.11
CA ASP A 32 8.94 3.78 -13.73
C ASP A 32 7.85 3.01 -12.97
N VAL A 33 6.64 2.90 -13.55
CA VAL A 33 5.57 2.06 -13.02
C VAL A 33 5.98 0.59 -13.10
N VAL A 34 5.80 -0.14 -12.00
CA VAL A 34 6.17 -1.56 -11.88
C VAL A 34 5.10 -2.36 -11.18
N GLY A 35 5.06 -3.68 -11.39
CA GLY A 35 4.31 -4.59 -10.52
C GLY A 35 2.79 -4.45 -10.52
N GLN A 36 2.17 -3.75 -11.47
CA GLN A 36 0.70 -3.60 -11.54
C GLN A 36 -0.03 -4.85 -12.09
N GLU A 37 0.69 -5.76 -12.72
CA GLU A 37 0.13 -7.00 -13.29
C GLU A 37 -0.04 -8.09 -12.22
N GLY A 38 -0.93 -9.06 -12.50
CA GLY A 38 -1.15 -10.23 -11.66
C GLY A 38 -2.58 -10.33 -11.12
N PRO A 39 -2.93 -11.47 -10.50
CA PRO A 39 -4.23 -11.64 -9.85
C PRO A 39 -4.35 -10.74 -8.61
N CYS A 40 -5.59 -10.54 -8.17
CA CYS A 40 -5.88 -10.30 -6.76
C CYS A 40 -6.59 -11.55 -6.25
N ASN A 41 -5.92 -12.33 -5.39
CA ASN A 41 -6.46 -13.56 -4.80
C ASN A 41 -6.75 -13.41 -3.29
N LEU A 42 -6.72 -12.18 -2.79
CA LEU A 42 -7.29 -11.80 -1.50
C LEU A 42 -8.78 -11.50 -1.65
N GLU A 43 -9.57 -11.85 -0.64
CA GLU A 43 -10.96 -11.44 -0.58
C GLU A 43 -11.07 -9.91 -0.51
N ARG A 44 -12.04 -9.37 -1.23
CA ARG A 44 -12.44 -7.96 -1.18
C ARG A 44 -13.81 -7.86 -0.53
N HIS A 45 -13.89 -7.08 0.54
CA HIS A 45 -15.12 -6.88 1.30
C HIS A 45 -15.51 -5.41 1.31
N ASP A 46 -16.79 -5.11 1.10
CA ASP A 46 -17.28 -3.74 1.21
C ASP A 46 -17.21 -3.30 2.68
N GLY A 47 -16.59 -2.15 2.94
CA GLY A 47 -16.48 -1.57 4.27
C GLY A 47 -17.81 -1.10 4.85
N GLN A 48 -18.81 -0.83 4.02
CA GLN A 48 -20.17 -0.50 4.46
C GLN A 48 -20.93 -1.72 4.99
N ASP A 49 -20.58 -2.91 4.50
CA ASP A 49 -21.25 -4.18 4.85
C ASP A 49 -20.50 -4.97 5.93
N LEU A 50 -19.17 -4.80 6.04
CA LEU A 50 -18.37 -5.55 7.01
C LEU A 50 -18.69 -5.12 8.44
N THR A 51 -19.37 -5.97 9.20
CA THR A 51 -19.69 -5.68 10.61
C THR A 51 -18.51 -6.00 11.53
N GLN A 52 -18.43 -5.33 12.69
CA GLN A 52 -17.45 -5.68 13.75
C GLN A 52 -17.51 -7.17 14.15
N LYS A 53 -18.71 -7.74 14.23
CA LYS A 53 -18.90 -9.16 14.61
C LYS A 53 -18.32 -10.10 13.56
N GLU A 54 -18.58 -9.81 12.28
CA GLU A 54 -18.03 -10.59 11.18
C GLU A 54 -16.51 -10.45 11.12
N PHE A 55 -16.00 -9.22 11.21
CA PHE A 55 -14.57 -8.96 11.23
C PHE A 55 -13.84 -9.78 12.30
N LEU A 56 -14.33 -9.77 13.54
CA LEU A 56 -13.73 -10.56 14.63
C LEU A 56 -13.81 -12.06 14.40
N LYS A 57 -14.93 -12.54 13.85
CA LYS A 57 -15.16 -13.98 13.66
C LYS A 57 -14.33 -14.54 12.50
N ARG A 58 -14.16 -13.77 11.43
CA ARG A 58 -13.60 -14.25 10.18
C ARG A 58 -12.18 -13.76 9.94
N TYR A 59 -11.91 -12.47 10.09
CA TYR A 59 -10.64 -11.89 9.63
C TYR A 59 -9.64 -11.69 10.77
N ALA A 60 -10.06 -11.09 11.88
CA ALA A 60 -9.18 -10.54 12.93
C ALA A 60 -8.03 -11.47 13.39
N TYR A 61 -8.25 -12.78 13.36
CA TYR A 61 -7.31 -13.80 13.84
C TYR A 61 -7.00 -14.91 12.84
N SER A 62 -7.47 -14.82 11.59
CA SER A 62 -7.37 -15.96 10.66
C SER A 62 -6.82 -15.58 9.30
N GLU A 63 -7.49 -14.70 8.56
CA GLU A 63 -7.18 -14.45 7.15
C GLU A 63 -7.15 -12.95 6.80
N PRO A 64 -6.26 -12.52 5.89
CA PRO A 64 -6.21 -11.16 5.40
C PRO A 64 -7.42 -10.83 4.50
N VAL A 65 -7.80 -9.56 4.48
CA VAL A 65 -8.91 -9.06 3.67
C VAL A 65 -8.61 -7.66 3.14
N VAL A 66 -8.99 -7.39 1.90
CA VAL A 66 -9.00 -6.05 1.32
C VAL A 66 -10.37 -5.44 1.53
N ILE A 67 -10.43 -4.23 2.07
CA ILE A 67 -11.64 -3.50 2.41
C ILE A 67 -11.69 -2.24 1.55
N TYR A 68 -12.81 -2.00 0.89
CA TYR A 68 -13.03 -0.83 0.03
C TYR A 68 -14.26 -0.04 0.50
N ASN A 69 -14.57 1.09 -0.17
CA ASN A 69 -15.68 1.99 0.20
C ASN A 69 -15.57 2.56 1.64
N ILE A 70 -14.35 2.91 2.04
CA ILE A 70 -14.07 3.65 3.28
C ILE A 70 -13.91 5.14 3.01
N ASP A 71 -14.12 5.98 4.03
CA ASP A 71 -14.03 7.44 3.93
C ASP A 71 -12.76 7.98 4.61
N ASN A 72 -11.87 8.55 3.81
CA ASN A 72 -10.70 9.33 4.25
C ASN A 72 -10.48 10.56 3.34
N GLU A 73 -11.57 11.15 2.84
CA GLU A 73 -11.49 12.19 1.81
C GLU A 73 -10.80 13.49 2.28
N GLU A 74 -10.96 13.84 3.57
CA GLU A 74 -10.26 14.97 4.20
C GLU A 74 -8.76 14.70 4.31
N PHE A 75 -8.38 13.54 4.84
CA PHE A 75 -6.98 13.12 4.93
C PHE A 75 -6.32 13.08 3.55
N ARG A 76 -7.04 12.60 2.54
CA ARG A 76 -6.60 12.61 1.13
C ARG A 76 -6.30 14.04 0.65
N LYS A 77 -7.17 15.01 0.90
CA LYS A 77 -6.93 16.42 0.52
C LYS A 77 -5.70 17.01 1.21
N LEU A 78 -5.54 16.74 2.51
CA LEU A 78 -4.39 17.22 3.29
C LEU A 78 -3.07 16.58 2.86
N THR A 79 -3.12 15.38 2.29
CA THR A 79 -1.94 14.65 1.81
C THR A 79 -1.66 14.82 0.31
N ALA A 80 -2.36 15.73 -0.37
CA ALA A 80 -2.01 16.14 -1.72
C ALA A 80 -0.61 16.80 -1.73
N ARG A 81 0.18 16.58 -2.79
CA ARG A 81 1.59 17.01 -2.88
C ARG A 81 1.77 18.50 -2.60
N GLY A 82 0.96 19.33 -3.24
CA GLY A 82 1.02 20.79 -3.08
C GLY A 82 0.70 21.22 -1.65
N LYS A 83 -0.32 20.62 -1.03
CA LYS A 83 -0.72 20.93 0.34
C LYS A 83 0.36 20.49 1.35
N MET A 84 0.91 19.31 1.15
CA MET A 84 2.00 18.79 1.99
C MET A 84 3.26 19.67 1.91
N LEU A 85 3.63 20.15 0.72
CA LEU A 85 4.75 21.09 0.57
C LEU A 85 4.44 22.48 1.12
N GLU A 86 3.18 22.92 1.12
CA GLU A 86 2.80 24.18 1.78
C GLU A 86 2.99 24.09 3.30
N ASP A 87 2.48 23.02 3.91
CA ASP A 87 2.39 22.91 5.37
C ASP A 87 3.65 22.34 6.02
N TRP A 88 4.35 21.43 5.33
CA TRP A 88 5.37 20.58 5.96
C TRP A 88 6.78 20.75 5.40
N LYS A 89 7.02 21.59 4.38
CA LYS A 89 8.32 21.69 3.68
C LYS A 89 9.54 21.70 4.60
N ASP A 90 9.51 22.51 5.64
CA ASP A 90 10.64 22.70 6.55
C ASP A 90 10.60 21.76 7.77
N SER A 91 9.60 20.88 7.86
CA SER A 91 9.43 19.95 8.98
C SER A 91 10.48 18.83 8.92
N PRO A 92 11.13 18.49 10.05
CA PRO A 92 12.10 17.40 10.09
C PRO A 92 11.42 16.05 9.86
N VAL A 93 12.09 15.18 9.10
CA VAL A 93 11.71 13.79 8.87
C VAL A 93 12.94 12.89 8.93
N THR A 94 12.70 11.60 9.20
CA THR A 94 13.75 10.57 9.15
C THR A 94 13.39 9.59 8.05
N LEU A 95 14.28 9.44 7.07
CA LEU A 95 14.17 8.39 6.05
C LEU A 95 14.71 7.09 6.63
N ASN A 96 14.09 5.98 6.26
CA ASN A 96 14.48 4.64 6.69
C ASN A 96 14.83 3.79 5.46
N SER A 97 15.76 2.85 5.63
CA SER A 97 16.13 1.93 4.58
C SER A 97 15.02 0.91 4.29
N ALA A 98 14.92 0.50 3.01
CA ALA A 98 13.87 -0.38 2.51
C ALA A 98 14.10 -1.87 2.78
N ASN A 99 15.20 -2.26 3.42
CA ASN A 99 15.43 -3.65 3.82
C ASN A 99 14.57 -4.05 5.03
N THR A 100 14.48 -5.35 5.28
CA THR A 100 13.60 -5.99 6.27
C THR A 100 13.62 -5.33 7.66
N TYR A 101 14.78 -4.81 8.08
CA TYR A 101 14.96 -4.24 9.42
C TYR A 101 15.05 -2.71 9.47
N SER A 102 15.12 -2.04 8.32
CA SER A 102 15.14 -0.57 8.22
C SER A 102 16.14 0.14 9.15
N TYR A 103 17.32 -0.44 9.39
CA TYR A 103 18.25 0.05 10.41
C TYR A 103 18.92 1.38 10.05
N THR A 104 19.14 1.66 8.77
CA THR A 104 19.81 2.88 8.35
C THR A 104 18.82 4.04 8.36
N ARG A 105 19.13 5.05 9.17
CA ARG A 105 18.31 6.25 9.35
C ARG A 105 19.01 7.48 8.78
N LYS A 106 18.28 8.30 8.04
CA LYS A 106 18.79 9.54 7.49
C LYS A 106 17.87 10.72 7.84
N PRO A 107 18.28 11.59 8.78
CA PRO A 107 17.57 12.84 9.04
C PRO A 107 17.62 13.78 7.83
N THR A 108 16.49 14.40 7.51
CA THR A 108 16.36 15.47 6.51
C THR A 108 15.11 16.33 6.80
N THR A 109 14.67 17.16 5.86
CA THR A 109 13.36 17.84 5.89
C THR A 109 12.39 17.20 4.90
N PHE A 110 11.10 17.38 5.13
CA PHE A 110 10.08 16.89 4.20
C PHE A 110 10.28 17.45 2.78
N GLY A 111 10.56 18.74 2.65
CA GLY A 111 10.83 19.39 1.36
C GLY A 111 12.01 18.77 0.62
N ASP A 112 13.15 18.59 1.30
CA ASP A 112 14.32 17.93 0.72
C ASP A 112 14.00 16.50 0.31
N TYR A 113 13.23 15.76 1.13
CA TYR A 113 12.79 14.41 0.76
C TYR A 113 11.99 14.42 -0.54
N ILE A 114 10.95 15.25 -0.64
CA ILE A 114 10.07 15.30 -1.82
C ILE A 114 10.79 15.80 -3.09
N GLU A 115 11.76 16.72 -2.95
CA GLU A 115 12.46 17.32 -4.09
C GLU A 115 13.67 16.50 -4.55
N ASN A 116 14.40 15.85 -3.63
CA ASN A 116 15.72 15.25 -3.92
C ASN A 116 15.83 13.75 -3.66
N TRP A 117 14.94 13.15 -2.85
CA TRP A 117 15.02 11.74 -2.45
C TRP A 117 13.85 10.89 -2.93
N LEU A 118 12.69 11.50 -3.17
CA LEU A 118 11.51 10.81 -3.67
C LEU A 118 11.66 10.56 -5.17
N HIS A 119 12.24 9.42 -5.52
CA HIS A 119 12.40 8.98 -6.90
C HIS A 119 12.11 7.47 -7.02
N PRO A 120 11.87 6.96 -8.23
CA PRO A 120 11.78 5.53 -8.48
C PRO A 120 13.01 4.78 -7.99
N GLN A 121 12.81 3.56 -7.49
CA GLN A 121 13.89 2.72 -7.02
C GLN A 121 14.82 2.34 -8.19
N ASN A 122 16.12 2.52 -8.00
CA ASN A 122 17.11 1.96 -8.91
C ASN A 122 17.05 0.42 -8.83
N ARG A 123 16.95 -0.24 -9.98
CA ARG A 123 16.84 -1.71 -10.10
C ARG A 123 18.09 -2.45 -9.63
N ASP A 124 19.23 -1.77 -9.65
CA ASP A 124 20.52 -2.34 -9.23
C ASP A 124 20.88 -1.97 -7.78
N ALA A 125 20.06 -1.16 -7.09
CA ALA A 125 20.31 -0.76 -5.71
C ALA A 125 19.83 -1.82 -4.72
N LEU A 126 20.57 -1.97 -3.62
CA LEU A 126 20.20 -2.83 -2.51
C LEU A 126 19.11 -2.18 -1.65
N GLY A 127 18.42 -3.00 -0.83
CA GLY A 127 17.34 -2.50 0.03
C GLY A 127 17.84 -1.58 1.12
N ASN A 128 19.05 -1.82 1.62
CA ASN A 128 19.71 -0.98 2.61
C ASN A 128 20.17 0.40 2.05
N GLU A 129 20.23 0.55 0.73
CA GLU A 129 20.60 1.79 0.02
C GLU A 129 19.36 2.57 -0.48
N THR A 130 18.21 1.92 -0.51
CA THR A 130 16.93 2.53 -0.91
C THR A 130 16.29 3.18 0.31
N MET A 131 16.15 4.50 0.29
CA MET A 131 15.60 5.30 1.39
C MET A 131 14.20 5.81 1.07
N TYR A 132 13.26 5.70 2.01
CA TYR A 132 11.96 6.36 1.88
C TYR A 132 11.37 6.74 3.24
N LEU A 133 10.36 7.60 3.20
CA LEU A 133 9.65 8.09 4.39
C LEU A 133 8.58 7.08 4.81
N PHE A 134 8.87 6.31 5.86
CA PHE A 134 7.92 5.40 6.52
C PHE A 134 8.46 4.97 7.88
N GLY A 135 7.60 4.54 8.80
CA GLY A 135 7.99 3.93 10.07
C GLY A 135 8.20 4.94 11.20
N ASP A 136 9.24 5.77 11.10
CA ASP A 136 9.66 6.72 12.14
C ASP A 136 9.10 8.12 11.89
N ILE A 137 7.95 8.43 12.51
CA ILE A 137 7.31 9.75 12.44
C ILE A 137 7.14 10.32 13.85
N ASP A 138 7.57 11.56 14.05
CA ASP A 138 7.36 12.25 15.33
C ASP A 138 5.86 12.53 15.51
N ARG A 139 5.22 11.72 16.36
CA ARG A 139 3.78 11.79 16.59
C ARG A 139 3.30 13.12 17.15
N LYS A 140 4.15 13.88 17.84
CA LYS A 140 3.76 15.19 18.38
C LYS A 140 3.80 16.24 17.29
N LEU A 141 4.88 16.25 16.50
CA LEU A 141 5.03 17.15 15.37
C LEU A 141 3.92 16.92 14.33
N TRP A 142 3.66 15.66 14.00
CA TRP A 142 2.72 15.27 12.95
C TRP A 142 1.29 15.09 13.44
N ALA A 143 1.00 15.35 14.72
CA ALA A 143 -0.34 15.23 15.29
C ALA A 143 -1.44 15.97 14.49
N PRO A 144 -1.22 17.19 13.95
CA PRO A 144 -2.23 17.89 13.16
C PRO A 144 -2.65 17.17 11.87
N LEU A 145 -1.73 16.46 11.21
CA LEU A 145 -2.04 15.66 10.04
C LEU A 145 -2.69 14.33 10.45
N LEU A 146 -2.09 13.66 11.44
CA LEU A 146 -2.52 12.33 11.88
C LEU A 146 -3.91 12.33 12.51
N SER A 147 -4.35 13.43 13.11
CA SER A 147 -5.70 13.56 13.68
C SER A 147 -6.81 13.66 12.62
N ALA A 148 -6.47 14.01 11.38
CA ALA A 148 -7.42 14.07 10.27
C ALA A 148 -7.67 12.68 9.63
N TYR A 149 -6.83 11.70 9.93
CA TYR A 149 -7.04 10.33 9.47
C TYR A 149 -8.17 9.67 10.25
N LYS A 150 -9.18 9.18 9.54
CA LYS A 150 -10.26 8.37 10.12
C LYS A 150 -9.76 6.94 10.23
N LEU A 151 -9.60 6.48 11.47
CA LEU A 151 -9.21 5.10 11.76
C LEU A 151 -10.21 4.11 11.16
N PRO A 152 -9.75 2.91 10.75
CA PRO A 152 -10.65 1.81 10.40
C PRO A 152 -11.68 1.58 11.51
N GLN A 153 -12.95 1.40 11.14
CA GLN A 153 -14.03 1.24 12.12
C GLN A 153 -13.98 -0.09 12.88
N TRP A 154 -13.16 -1.04 12.42
CA TRP A 154 -12.98 -2.34 13.04
C TRP A 154 -11.82 -2.34 14.03
N SER A 155 -12.06 -2.90 15.21
CA SER A 155 -11.07 -2.96 16.29
C SER A 155 -10.81 -4.38 16.76
N LEU A 156 -9.65 -4.59 17.38
CA LEU A 156 -9.34 -5.81 18.11
C LEU A 156 -9.49 -5.52 19.62
N PRO A 157 -10.13 -6.41 20.40
CA PRO A 157 -10.17 -6.30 21.85
C PRO A 157 -8.75 -6.13 22.43
N GLU A 158 -8.62 -5.20 23.38
CA GLU A 158 -7.37 -4.90 24.10
C GLU A 158 -6.23 -4.35 23.23
N HIS A 159 -6.45 -4.08 21.95
CA HIS A 159 -5.41 -3.49 21.09
C HIS A 159 -5.63 -1.99 20.91
N LEU A 160 -4.54 -1.24 20.94
CA LEU A 160 -4.51 0.20 20.69
C LEU A 160 -3.92 0.50 19.30
N PRO A 161 -4.45 1.51 18.59
CA PRO A 161 -3.96 1.90 17.28
C PRO A 161 -2.67 2.73 17.40
N ALA A 162 -1.73 2.43 16.53
CA ALA A 162 -0.47 3.13 16.35
C ALA A 162 -0.32 3.50 14.87
N LEU A 163 -0.46 4.79 14.56
CA LEU A 163 -0.34 5.29 13.19
C LEU A 163 1.12 5.39 12.75
N SER A 164 1.35 5.06 11.47
CA SER A 164 2.58 5.32 10.73
C SER A 164 2.22 5.80 9.32
N PHE A 165 2.52 7.05 9.03
CA PHE A 165 2.30 7.68 7.72
C PHE A 165 3.55 7.52 6.86
N GLY A 166 3.37 7.34 5.55
CA GLY A 166 4.47 7.17 4.62
C GLY A 166 4.20 7.70 3.22
N ILE A 167 5.29 8.07 2.56
CA ILE A 167 5.34 8.48 1.16
C ILE A 167 6.54 7.80 0.55
N ALA A 168 6.40 7.15 -0.59
CA ALA A 168 7.49 6.39 -1.20
C ALA A 168 7.42 6.40 -2.73
N GLY A 169 8.57 6.29 -3.37
CA GLY A 169 8.68 6.25 -4.84
C GLY A 169 8.32 4.88 -5.41
N ALA A 170 8.04 4.83 -6.71
CA ALA A 170 7.76 3.58 -7.42
C ALA A 170 8.92 2.57 -7.29
N GLY A 171 8.61 1.29 -7.22
CA GLY A 171 9.59 0.21 -7.04
C GLY A 171 10.06 0.00 -5.61
N THR A 172 9.91 0.98 -4.71
CA THR A 172 10.28 0.81 -3.29
C THR A 172 9.30 -0.11 -2.55
N GLY A 173 9.68 -0.60 -1.37
CA GLY A 173 8.82 -1.44 -0.54
C GLY A 173 9.54 -2.01 0.66
N VAL A 174 8.94 -3.00 1.32
CA VAL A 174 9.60 -3.80 2.37
C VAL A 174 9.56 -5.27 1.97
N PRO A 175 10.70 -6.00 2.03
CA PRO A 175 10.75 -7.44 1.85
C PRO A 175 9.88 -8.20 2.86
N PHE A 176 9.83 -9.53 2.72
CA PHE A 176 9.01 -10.34 3.61
C PHE A 176 9.40 -10.16 5.09
N HIS A 177 8.42 -9.83 5.90
CA HIS A 177 8.53 -9.76 7.35
C HIS A 177 7.17 -10.07 7.98
N PHE A 178 7.08 -10.10 9.30
CA PHE A 178 5.82 -10.22 10.01
C PHE A 178 5.86 -9.39 11.29
N HIS A 179 4.68 -9.02 11.77
CA HIS A 179 4.47 -8.34 13.04
C HIS A 179 3.03 -8.58 13.50
N GLY A 180 2.57 -7.82 14.51
CA GLY A 180 1.18 -7.84 14.98
C GLY A 180 0.15 -7.41 13.93
N PRO A 181 -1.15 -7.43 14.26
CA PRO A 181 -2.20 -7.06 13.32
C PRO A 181 -2.05 -5.62 12.80
N VAL A 182 -2.38 -5.40 11.53
CA VAL A 182 -2.28 -4.08 10.90
C VAL A 182 -3.42 -3.84 9.91
N PHE A 183 -3.89 -2.59 9.87
CA PHE A 183 -4.59 -2.06 8.70
C PHE A 183 -3.63 -1.17 7.91
N ALA A 184 -3.59 -1.29 6.59
CA ALA A 184 -2.79 -0.40 5.75
C ALA A 184 -3.61 0.14 4.58
N GLU A 185 -3.73 1.47 4.51
CA GLU A 185 -4.49 2.20 3.49
C GLU A 185 -3.57 2.82 2.44
N VAL A 186 -4.00 2.75 1.17
CA VAL A 186 -3.40 3.53 0.08
C VAL A 186 -4.24 4.80 -0.13
N ILE A 187 -3.63 5.98 -0.01
CA ILE A 187 -4.29 7.28 -0.19
C ILE A 187 -4.11 7.81 -1.62
N TYR A 188 -2.89 7.67 -2.14
CA TYR A 188 -2.51 7.99 -3.53
C TYR A 188 -1.55 6.92 -4.07
N GLY A 189 -1.52 6.76 -5.38
CA GLY A 189 -0.71 5.75 -6.06
C GLY A 189 -1.28 4.35 -5.90
N SER A 190 -0.41 3.35 -5.87
CA SER A 190 -0.82 1.95 -5.77
C SER A 190 0.27 1.10 -5.12
N LYS A 191 -0.14 0.06 -4.37
CA LYS A 191 0.78 -0.79 -3.63
C LYS A 191 0.38 -2.25 -3.80
N LYS A 192 1.31 -3.07 -4.29
CA LYS A 192 1.14 -4.51 -4.38
C LYS A 192 1.61 -5.18 -3.09
N TRP A 193 0.79 -6.09 -2.59
CA TRP A 193 1.07 -6.89 -1.41
C TRP A 193 1.29 -8.35 -1.80
N PHE A 194 2.19 -9.01 -1.08
CA PHE A 194 2.46 -10.44 -1.18
C PHE A 194 2.41 -11.03 0.22
N LEU A 195 1.65 -12.11 0.44
CA LEU A 195 1.43 -12.67 1.77
C LEU A 195 1.55 -14.20 1.81
N TYR A 196 2.05 -14.72 2.92
CA TYR A 196 2.01 -16.14 3.28
C TYR A 196 1.51 -16.32 4.72
N PRO A 197 0.80 -17.43 5.01
CA PRO A 197 0.55 -17.86 6.39
C PRO A 197 1.87 -17.99 7.17
N TYR A 198 1.82 -17.82 8.50
CA TYR A 198 3.01 -17.84 9.35
C TYR A 198 3.83 -19.13 9.22
N GLU A 199 3.13 -20.25 9.11
CA GLU A 199 3.66 -21.62 9.00
C GLU A 199 4.39 -21.84 7.67
N GLU A 200 4.09 -21.03 6.65
CA GLU A 200 4.66 -21.10 5.32
C GLU A 200 5.70 -20.00 5.10
N ARG A 201 6.78 -20.06 5.89
CA ARG A 201 7.87 -19.07 5.76
C ARG A 201 8.39 -18.99 4.32
N PRO A 202 8.36 -17.81 3.68
CA PRO A 202 8.91 -17.63 2.34
C PRO A 202 10.44 -17.72 2.37
N GLN A 203 11.00 -18.14 1.25
CA GLN A 203 12.43 -17.96 0.97
C GLN A 203 12.62 -16.56 0.38
N PHE A 204 13.49 -15.77 1.00
CA PHE A 204 13.86 -14.43 0.56
C PHE A 204 15.19 -14.03 1.21
N GLU A 205 15.94 -13.15 0.55
CA GLU A 205 17.14 -12.53 1.12
C GLU A 205 16.79 -11.19 1.80
N PRO A 206 17.01 -11.01 3.12
CA PRO A 206 16.51 -9.85 3.86
C PRO A 206 17.01 -8.47 3.41
N ASP A 207 18.16 -8.42 2.73
CA ASP A 207 18.80 -7.21 2.21
C ASP A 207 18.47 -6.91 0.74
N HIS A 208 17.88 -7.88 0.02
CA HIS A 208 17.35 -7.64 -1.32
C HIS A 208 16.08 -6.80 -1.24
N THR A 209 15.80 -6.05 -2.31
CA THR A 209 14.57 -5.26 -2.40
C THR A 209 13.40 -6.14 -2.80
N THR A 210 12.17 -5.77 -2.43
CA THR A 210 10.97 -6.45 -2.96
C THR A 210 10.92 -6.38 -4.48
N LEU A 211 11.40 -5.28 -5.09
CA LEU A 211 11.47 -5.14 -6.54
C LEU A 211 12.41 -6.17 -7.17
N GLU A 212 13.60 -6.37 -6.59
CA GLU A 212 14.54 -7.37 -7.06
C GLU A 212 13.95 -8.77 -6.99
N TRP A 213 13.40 -9.15 -5.82
CA TRP A 213 12.71 -10.42 -5.64
C TRP A 213 11.56 -10.59 -6.65
N TYR A 214 10.75 -9.54 -6.85
CA TYR A 214 9.61 -9.55 -7.77
C TYR A 214 10.04 -9.74 -9.23
N LEU A 215 11.16 -9.17 -9.64
CA LEU A 215 11.64 -9.26 -11.03
C LEU A 215 12.43 -10.55 -11.29
N LYS A 216 13.18 -11.06 -10.32
CA LYS A 216 14.13 -12.17 -10.51
C LYS A 216 13.60 -13.51 -10.00
N GLU A 217 12.93 -13.53 -8.85
CA GLU A 217 12.55 -14.76 -8.16
C GLU A 217 11.08 -15.12 -8.38
N TYR A 218 10.17 -14.16 -8.17
CA TYR A 218 8.72 -14.37 -8.29
C TYR A 218 8.28 -15.04 -9.61
N PRO A 219 8.80 -14.68 -10.81
CA PRO A 219 8.39 -15.31 -12.07
C PRO A 219 8.76 -16.79 -12.14
N SER A 220 9.79 -17.21 -11.39
CA SER A 220 10.28 -18.59 -11.34
C SER A 220 9.56 -19.47 -10.32
N LEU A 221 8.73 -18.88 -9.45
CA LEU A 221 8.05 -19.62 -8.39
C LEU A 221 7.02 -20.60 -8.98
N PRO A 222 7.05 -21.88 -8.55
CA PRO A 222 5.98 -22.84 -8.79
C PRO A 222 4.65 -22.27 -8.31
N ARG A 223 3.55 -22.62 -8.98
CA ARG A 223 2.22 -22.03 -8.70
C ARG A 223 1.79 -22.20 -7.25
N GLU A 224 2.08 -23.36 -6.67
CA GLU A 224 1.83 -23.75 -5.28
C GLU A 224 2.73 -23.06 -4.25
N LYS A 225 3.79 -22.39 -4.70
CA LYS A 225 4.70 -21.58 -3.89
C LYS A 225 4.50 -20.09 -4.09
N ARG A 226 3.51 -19.67 -4.88
CA ARG A 226 3.22 -18.25 -5.07
C ARG A 226 2.47 -17.69 -3.85
N PRO A 227 2.73 -16.44 -3.47
CA PRO A 227 2.04 -15.80 -2.35
C PRO A 227 0.57 -15.54 -2.70
N LEU A 228 -0.24 -15.28 -1.67
CA LEU A 228 -1.40 -14.43 -1.87
C LEU A 228 -0.92 -13.06 -2.32
N GLU A 229 -1.51 -12.50 -3.36
CA GLU A 229 -1.15 -11.20 -3.89
C GLU A 229 -2.37 -10.37 -4.25
N CYS A 230 -2.26 -9.06 -4.07
CA CYS A 230 -3.27 -8.12 -4.54
C CYS A 230 -2.64 -6.74 -4.74
N LEU A 231 -3.07 -6.05 -5.79
CA LEU A 231 -2.82 -4.64 -5.97
C LEU A 231 -3.88 -3.83 -5.21
N LEU A 232 -3.44 -3.02 -4.26
CA LEU A 232 -4.27 -2.03 -3.58
C LEU A 232 -4.22 -0.69 -4.31
N LYS A 233 -5.39 -0.08 -4.45
CA LYS A 233 -5.64 1.20 -5.12
C LYS A 233 -6.03 2.28 -4.10
N PRO A 234 -6.06 3.57 -4.49
CA PRO A 234 -6.49 4.64 -3.61
C PRO A 234 -7.86 4.38 -2.98
N GLY A 235 -7.96 4.57 -1.66
CA GLY A 235 -9.18 4.32 -0.88
C GLY A 235 -9.39 2.85 -0.46
N GLU A 236 -8.42 1.97 -0.70
CA GLU A 236 -8.47 0.57 -0.26
C GLU A 236 -7.56 0.36 0.96
N VAL A 237 -8.07 -0.43 1.91
CA VAL A 237 -7.35 -0.90 3.10
C VAL A 237 -7.11 -2.39 3.00
N ILE A 238 -5.92 -2.87 3.35
CA ILE A 238 -5.72 -4.29 3.68
C ILE A 238 -5.67 -4.45 5.18
N PHE A 239 -6.42 -5.40 5.72
CA PHE A 239 -6.21 -5.93 7.06
C PHE A 239 -5.36 -7.19 6.99
N ILE A 240 -4.34 -7.26 7.84
CA ILE A 240 -3.45 -8.41 7.97
C ILE A 240 -3.47 -8.85 9.44
N PRO A 241 -3.84 -10.11 9.74
CA PRO A 241 -3.82 -10.65 11.11
C PRO A 241 -2.39 -10.80 11.66
N ASP A 242 -2.29 -11.09 12.96
CA ASP A 242 -1.02 -11.37 13.62
C ASP A 242 -0.23 -12.46 12.88
N LYS A 243 1.09 -12.26 12.77
CA LYS A 243 2.07 -13.24 12.25
C LYS A 243 1.93 -13.65 10.79
N TRP A 244 1.22 -12.91 9.95
CA TRP A 244 1.30 -13.15 8.51
C TRP A 244 2.62 -12.63 7.93
N TRP A 245 3.34 -13.47 7.19
CA TRP A 245 4.46 -13.01 6.38
C TRP A 245 3.93 -12.13 5.27
N HIS A 246 4.49 -10.94 5.10
CA HIS A 246 4.09 -10.03 4.04
C HIS A 246 5.25 -9.20 3.51
N ALA A 247 5.21 -8.93 2.20
CA ALA A 247 6.08 -7.99 1.50
C ALA A 247 5.22 -6.95 0.76
N THR A 248 5.78 -5.76 0.58
CA THR A 248 5.12 -4.66 -0.13
C THR A 248 5.96 -4.17 -1.29
N LEU A 249 5.29 -3.71 -2.35
CA LEU A 249 5.88 -3.05 -3.51
C LEU A 249 5.01 -1.85 -3.90
N ASN A 250 5.54 -0.63 -3.75
CA ASN A 250 4.92 0.57 -4.29
C ASN A 250 5.01 0.51 -5.82
N THR A 251 3.89 0.35 -6.49
CA THR A 251 3.85 0.19 -7.95
C THR A 251 3.96 1.53 -8.67
N GLU A 252 3.65 2.61 -7.94
CA GLU A 252 3.77 4.02 -8.30
C GLU A 252 4.25 4.82 -7.07
N THR A 253 4.56 6.10 -7.25
CA THR A 253 4.71 7.05 -6.14
C THR A 253 3.44 7.00 -5.30
N SER A 254 3.58 6.57 -4.05
CA SER A 254 2.46 6.21 -3.21
C SER A 254 2.49 6.97 -1.90
N VAL A 255 1.31 7.41 -1.48
CA VAL A 255 1.05 7.95 -0.13
C VAL A 255 0.16 6.94 0.58
N PHE A 256 0.56 6.55 1.78
CA PHE A 256 -0.10 5.47 2.50
C PHE A 256 0.01 5.68 4.00
N ILE A 257 -0.84 4.98 4.74
CA ILE A 257 -0.85 5.02 6.20
C ILE A 257 -1.19 3.66 6.76
N SER A 258 -0.44 3.25 7.78
CA SER A 258 -0.66 2.00 8.50
C SER A 258 -1.15 2.30 9.91
N THR A 259 -2.14 1.54 10.35
CA THR A 259 -2.62 1.46 11.72
C THR A 259 -2.18 0.12 12.31
N PHE A 260 -1.05 0.13 13.01
CA PHE A 260 -0.57 -1.02 13.76
C PHE A 260 -1.41 -1.20 15.02
N LEU A 261 -1.73 -2.45 15.37
CA LEU A 261 -2.50 -2.78 16.54
C LEU A 261 -1.62 -3.53 17.53
N SER A 262 -1.48 -3.00 18.74
CA SER A 262 -0.69 -3.62 19.82
C SER A 262 -1.47 -3.68 21.12
N PRO A 263 -1.31 -4.73 21.94
CA PRO A 263 -1.85 -4.79 23.30
C PRO A 263 -1.37 -3.65 24.21
#